data_AF-A0A015KDU8-F1
#
_entry.id   AF-A0A015KDU8-F1
#
_cell.length_a   1.000
_cell.length_b   1.000
_cell.length_c   1.000
_cell.angle_alpha   90.00
_cell.angle_beta   90.00
_cell.angle_gamma   90.00
#
_symmetry.space_group_name_H-M   'P 1'
#
loop_
_entity.id
_entity.type
_entity.pdbx_description
1 polymer ?
#
loop_
_entity_poly.entity_id
_entity_poly.type
_entity_poly.pdbx_seq_one_letter_code
_entity_poly.pdbx_strand_id
1 'polypeptide(L)'
;MIPDSEVIKIMIECLTELDIGKFTIKVNHRKILDGIFEICGVPEEKIRPISSAVDKLDKSPWKDVRDEMTNEKGLDPIVADRIGEYVKLKGGKDLLEKLYQDQKLCANKNAKGGLEDLFLLFKYLEVFEVLDMISFDLSLARGLDYYTGIIYEAITEHSGPPTLEDGTKVARKLKKDSDEFDETTIGVGSIAAGGRYDKLVGTLVGRTNSDIPCVGVSIGVERVFSILLQKYKPEQVKANEVEVYVIAVGDGLMEDRMKVCAELWNAGIII
;
A
#
# COMPACT_ATOMS: atom_id res chain seq x y z
N MET A 1 18.97 -1.88 -2.64
CA MET A 1 18.01 -2.95 -2.95
C MET A 1 17.97 -4.08 -1.91
N ILE A 2 19.05 -4.42 -1.18
CA ILE A 2 18.98 -5.45 -0.11
C ILE A 2 17.95 -5.09 0.99
N PRO A 3 18.07 -3.95 1.69
CA PRO A 3 17.09 -3.58 2.72
C PRO A 3 15.71 -3.31 2.12
N ASP A 4 15.66 -2.88 0.86
CA ASP A 4 14.42 -2.67 0.11
C ASP A 4 13.63 -3.97 -0.07
N SER A 5 14.30 -5.05 -0.49
CA SER A 5 13.68 -6.37 -0.62
C SER A 5 13.31 -6.97 0.74
N GLU A 6 14.12 -6.74 1.77
CA GLU A 6 13.86 -7.25 3.13
C GLU A 6 12.61 -6.62 3.74
N VAL A 7 12.44 -5.30 3.60
CA VAL A 7 11.23 -4.61 4.09
C VAL A 7 9.97 -5.10 3.36
N ILE A 8 10.05 -5.34 2.05
CA ILE A 8 8.93 -5.93 1.30
C ILE A 8 8.64 -7.36 1.79
N LYS A 9 9.67 -8.17 2.05
CA LYS A 9 9.51 -9.52 2.60
C LYS A 9 8.84 -9.50 3.98
N ILE A 10 9.29 -8.64 4.89
CA ILE A 10 8.69 -8.45 6.22
C ILE A 10 7.21 -8.06 6.08
N MET A 11 6.89 -7.10 5.21
CA MET A 11 5.51 -6.71 4.95
C MET A 11 4.66 -7.90 4.48
N ILE A 12 5.17 -8.69 3.53
CA ILE A 12 4.47 -9.87 3.00
C ILE A 12 4.25 -10.91 4.11
N GLU A 13 5.25 -11.18 4.95
CA GLU A 13 5.13 -12.11 6.08
C GLU A 13 4.07 -11.63 7.07
N CYS A 14 4.13 -10.37 7.51
CA CYS A 14 3.13 -9.82 8.42
C CYS A 14 1.71 -9.93 7.85
N LEU A 15 1.49 -9.54 6.58
CA LEU A 15 0.17 -9.59 5.97
C LEU A 15 -0.32 -11.03 5.74
N THR A 16 0.59 -11.97 5.47
CA THR A 16 0.26 -13.40 5.33
C THR A 16 -0.13 -14.01 6.67
N GLU A 17 0.63 -13.76 7.74
CA GLU A 17 0.35 -14.24 9.09
C GLU A 17 -0.95 -13.65 9.68
N LEU A 18 -1.31 -12.44 9.28
CA LEU A 18 -2.59 -11.84 9.65
C LEU A 18 -3.79 -12.52 8.96
N ASP A 19 -3.58 -13.36 7.95
CA ASP A 19 -4.62 -14.16 7.30
C ASP A 19 -5.81 -13.30 6.77
N ILE A 20 -5.47 -12.17 6.14
CA ILE A 20 -6.40 -11.18 5.56
C ILE A 20 -6.87 -11.53 4.15
N GLY A 21 -6.63 -12.77 3.71
CA GLY A 21 -6.92 -13.23 2.35
C GLY A 21 -5.84 -12.86 1.33
N LYS A 22 -6.18 -12.94 0.05
CA LYS A 22 -5.23 -12.66 -1.04
C LYS A 22 -4.95 -11.16 -1.17
N PHE A 23 -3.68 -10.84 -1.36
CA PHE A 23 -3.21 -9.48 -1.61
C PHE A 23 -2.14 -9.47 -2.69
N THR A 24 -1.88 -8.27 -3.22
CA THR A 24 -0.82 -8.01 -4.20
C THR A 24 -0.05 -6.77 -3.78
N ILE A 25 1.27 -6.83 -3.91
CA ILE A 25 2.16 -5.70 -3.67
C ILE A 25 2.43 -5.01 -4.99
N LYS A 26 1.82 -3.84 -5.19
CA LYS A 26 2.20 -2.95 -6.27
C LYS A 26 3.56 -2.36 -5.96
N VAL A 27 4.45 -2.33 -6.94
CA VAL A 27 5.78 -1.72 -6.83
C VAL A 27 5.98 -0.79 -8.01
N ASN A 28 6.65 0.34 -7.77
CA ASN A 28 7.15 1.25 -8.80
C ASN A 28 8.43 1.93 -8.29
N HIS A 29 9.02 2.81 -9.09
CA HIS A 29 10.22 3.56 -8.73
C HIS A 29 10.11 5.03 -9.13
N ARG A 30 10.44 5.96 -8.22
CA ARG A 30 10.34 7.41 -8.43
C ARG A 30 11.09 7.88 -9.68
N LYS A 31 12.35 7.46 -9.81
CA LYS A 31 13.18 7.77 -11.00
C LYS A 31 12.56 7.30 -12.33
N ILE A 32 11.77 6.21 -12.35
CA ILE A 32 11.07 5.75 -13.56
C ILE A 32 9.95 6.72 -13.90
N LEU A 33 9.13 7.11 -12.92
CA LEU A 33 8.07 8.10 -13.10
C LEU A 33 8.61 9.44 -13.61
N ASP A 34 9.66 9.96 -12.97
CA ASP A 34 10.28 11.22 -13.37
C ASP A 34 10.85 11.13 -14.79
N GLY A 35 11.53 10.04 -15.12
CA GLY A 35 12.01 9.82 -16.48
C GLY A 35 10.88 9.69 -17.52
N ILE A 36 9.74 9.07 -17.19
CA ILE A 36 8.56 9.01 -18.06
C ILE A 36 8.02 10.41 -18.34
N PHE A 37 7.92 11.26 -17.31
CA PHE A 37 7.45 12.63 -17.49
C PHE A 37 8.41 13.46 -18.35
N GLU A 38 9.72 13.31 -18.13
CA GLU A 38 10.75 13.95 -18.95
C GLU A 38 10.66 13.53 -20.42
N ILE A 39 10.60 12.22 -20.73
CA ILE A 39 10.53 11.74 -22.13
C ILE A 39 9.20 12.06 -22.82
N CYS A 40 8.11 12.18 -22.07
CA CYS A 40 6.82 12.58 -22.60
C CYS A 40 6.75 14.09 -22.89
N GLY A 41 7.68 14.88 -22.33
CA GLY A 41 7.75 16.33 -22.51
C GLY A 41 6.90 17.11 -21.51
N VAL A 42 6.75 16.60 -20.28
CA VAL A 42 6.12 17.34 -19.19
C VAL A 42 7.05 18.46 -18.73
N PRO A 43 6.60 19.73 -18.72
CA PRO A 43 7.40 20.83 -18.17
C PRO A 43 7.75 20.60 -16.69
N GLU A 44 8.95 20.99 -16.27
CA GLU A 44 9.46 20.74 -14.92
C GLU A 44 8.53 21.28 -13.83
N GLU A 45 7.97 22.46 -14.04
CA GLU A 45 7.01 23.12 -13.14
C GLU A 45 5.67 22.37 -13.02
N LYS A 46 5.36 21.49 -13.98
CA LYS A 46 4.13 20.69 -14.00
C LYS A 46 4.33 19.24 -13.53
N ILE A 47 5.57 18.77 -13.32
CA ILE A 47 5.84 17.37 -12.91
C ILE A 47 5.04 16.99 -11.66
N ARG A 48 5.07 17.82 -10.61
CA ARG A 48 4.35 17.57 -9.35
C ARG A 48 2.82 17.52 -9.54
N PRO A 49 2.18 18.56 -10.13
CA PRO A 49 0.76 18.50 -10.45
C PRO A 49 0.39 17.26 -11.28
N ILE A 50 1.13 16.96 -12.34
CA ILE A 50 0.80 15.85 -13.24
C ILE A 50 0.94 14.50 -12.54
N SER A 51 2.00 14.31 -11.76
CA SER A 51 2.17 13.10 -10.96
C SER A 51 1.04 12.91 -9.95
N SER A 52 0.51 14.00 -9.36
CA SER A 52 -0.68 13.94 -8.50
C SER A 52 -1.97 13.56 -9.25
N ALA A 53 -2.08 13.85 -10.56
CA ALA A 53 -3.20 13.35 -11.37
C ALA A 53 -3.04 11.84 -11.63
N VAL A 54 -1.82 11.41 -11.99
CA VAL A 54 -1.51 9.98 -12.25
C VAL A 54 -1.80 9.11 -11.03
N ASP A 55 -1.53 9.61 -9.81
CA ASP A 55 -1.83 8.89 -8.57
C ASP A 55 -3.32 8.51 -8.42
N LYS A 56 -4.22 9.27 -9.04
CA LYS A 56 -5.66 9.00 -9.02
C LYS A 56 -6.10 7.88 -9.95
N LEU A 57 -5.20 7.30 -10.77
CA LEU A 57 -5.52 6.15 -11.63
C LEU A 57 -5.88 4.89 -10.84
N ASP A 58 -5.57 4.85 -9.55
CA ASP A 58 -6.03 3.83 -8.63
C ASP A 58 -7.55 3.82 -8.46
N LYS A 59 -8.19 4.99 -8.56
CA LYS A 59 -9.59 5.26 -8.23
C LYS A 59 -10.43 5.71 -9.40
N SER A 60 -9.80 6.37 -10.37
CA SER A 60 -10.45 7.02 -11.49
C SER A 60 -10.04 6.40 -12.83
N PRO A 61 -10.96 6.26 -13.78
CA PRO A 61 -10.63 5.87 -15.15
C PRO A 61 -9.60 6.81 -15.78
N TRP A 62 -8.84 6.29 -16.75
CA TRP A 62 -7.86 7.08 -17.50
C TRP A 62 -8.46 8.35 -18.12
N LYS A 63 -9.71 8.28 -18.59
CA LYS A 63 -10.39 9.43 -19.19
C LYS A 63 -10.43 10.62 -18.23
N ASP A 64 -10.85 10.39 -17.00
CA ASP A 64 -11.00 11.43 -15.99
C ASP A 64 -9.63 11.99 -15.57
N VAL A 65 -8.63 11.11 -15.43
CA VAL A 65 -7.25 11.51 -15.11
C VAL A 65 -6.63 12.33 -16.25
N ARG A 66 -6.89 11.94 -17.50
CA ARG A 66 -6.46 12.69 -18.68
C ARG A 66 -7.11 14.06 -18.72
N ASP A 67 -8.42 14.13 -18.50
CA ASP A 67 -9.18 15.38 -18.50
C ASP A 67 -8.68 16.32 -17.38
N GLU A 68 -8.33 15.80 -16.20
CA GLU A 68 -7.67 16.58 -15.14
C GLU A 68 -6.30 17.12 -15.59
N MET A 69 -5.46 16.28 -16.21
CA MET A 69 -4.15 16.70 -16.69
C MET A 69 -4.25 17.82 -17.73
N THR A 70 -5.20 17.74 -18.66
CA THR A 70 -5.33 18.72 -19.75
C THR A 70 -6.11 19.95 -19.34
N ASN A 71 -7.30 19.78 -18.75
CA ASN A 71 -8.26 20.87 -18.56
C ASN A 71 -8.00 21.64 -17.27
N GLU A 72 -7.53 20.97 -16.21
CA GLU A 72 -7.29 21.61 -14.92
C GLU A 72 -5.81 21.99 -14.75
N LYS A 73 -4.90 21.10 -15.14
CA LYS A 73 -3.44 21.29 -14.98
C LYS A 73 -2.75 21.89 -16.21
N GLY A 74 -3.50 22.09 -17.29
CA GLY A 74 -3.05 22.76 -18.51
C GLY A 74 -1.93 22.01 -19.25
N LEU A 75 -1.88 20.68 -19.17
CA LEU A 75 -0.94 19.87 -19.95
C LEU A 75 -1.43 19.74 -21.40
N ASP A 76 -0.51 19.72 -22.35
CA ASP A 76 -0.84 19.43 -23.74
C ASP A 76 -1.48 18.02 -23.85
N PRO A 77 -2.63 17.87 -24.51
CA PRO A 77 -3.29 16.58 -24.71
C PRO A 77 -2.39 15.49 -25.31
N ILE A 78 -1.48 15.85 -26.22
CA ILE A 78 -0.53 14.93 -26.84
C ILE A 78 0.52 14.43 -25.84
N VAL A 79 0.92 15.29 -24.88
CA VAL A 79 1.79 14.89 -23.77
C VAL A 79 1.03 13.97 -22.81
N ALA A 80 -0.21 14.30 -22.48
CA ALA A 80 -1.07 13.45 -21.65
C ALA A 80 -1.28 12.06 -22.25
N ASP A 81 -1.53 11.98 -23.56
CA ASP A 81 -1.73 10.70 -24.26
C ASP A 81 -0.46 9.85 -24.25
N ARG A 82 0.73 10.45 -24.43
CA ARG A 82 2.02 9.76 -24.30
C ARG A 82 2.27 9.23 -22.90
N ILE A 83 1.94 9.98 -21.85
CA ILE A 83 2.00 9.49 -20.46
C ILE A 83 1.12 8.25 -20.32
N GLY A 84 -0.08 8.30 -20.91
CA GLY A 84 -1.07 7.22 -20.91
C GLY A 84 -0.59 5.90 -21.52
N GLU A 85 0.38 5.93 -22.44
CA GLU A 85 0.98 4.73 -23.01
C GLU A 85 1.79 3.95 -21.96
N TYR A 86 2.37 4.64 -20.98
CA TYR A 86 3.17 4.04 -19.92
C TYR A 86 2.38 3.77 -18.64
N VAL A 87 1.66 4.76 -18.11
CA VAL A 87 1.05 4.66 -16.76
C VAL A 87 -0.11 3.66 -16.67
N LYS A 88 -0.58 3.14 -17.81
CA LYS A 88 -1.58 2.06 -17.86
C LYS A 88 -0.95 0.66 -17.79
N LEU A 89 0.36 0.56 -17.95
CA LEU A 89 1.06 -0.71 -17.97
C LEU A 89 1.25 -1.22 -16.53
N LYS A 90 0.94 -2.50 -16.36
CA LYS A 90 1.17 -3.25 -15.14
C LYS A 90 1.49 -4.70 -15.49
N GLY A 91 2.34 -5.35 -14.71
CA GLY A 91 2.81 -6.70 -14.99
C GLY A 91 3.86 -7.15 -13.99
N GLY A 92 4.67 -8.14 -14.36
CA GLY A 92 5.77 -8.63 -13.54
C GLY A 92 7.12 -8.37 -14.18
N LYS A 93 7.97 -9.38 -14.13
CA LYS A 93 9.32 -9.38 -14.71
C LYS A 93 9.30 -9.15 -16.22
N ASP A 94 8.28 -9.66 -16.90
CA ASP A 94 8.03 -9.48 -18.34
C ASP A 94 7.85 -8.01 -18.72
N LEU A 95 7.10 -7.24 -17.94
CA LEU A 95 6.93 -5.80 -18.15
C LEU A 95 8.25 -5.06 -17.91
N LEU A 96 8.98 -5.43 -16.85
CA LEU A 96 10.28 -4.84 -16.55
C LEU A 96 11.28 -5.04 -17.71
N GLU A 97 11.35 -6.27 -18.25
CA GLU A 97 12.16 -6.59 -19.42
C GLU A 97 11.73 -5.81 -20.66
N LYS A 98 10.43 -5.72 -20.92
CA LYS A 98 9.88 -4.92 -22.02
C LYS A 98 10.28 -3.44 -21.93
N LEU A 99 10.16 -2.84 -20.75
CA LEU A 99 10.52 -1.43 -20.54
C LEU A 99 12.03 -1.19 -20.64
N TYR A 100 12.85 -2.17 -20.26
CA TYR A 100 14.30 -2.09 -20.43
C TYR A 100 14.76 -2.16 -21.88
N GLN A 101 13.91 -2.68 -22.78
CA GLN A 101 14.14 -2.65 -24.22
C GLN A 101 13.64 -1.36 -24.89
N ASP A 102 12.88 -0.53 -24.17
CA ASP A 102 12.42 0.76 -24.68
C ASP A 102 13.58 1.75 -24.76
N GLN A 103 14.02 2.04 -26.00
CA GLN A 103 15.14 2.95 -26.26
C GLN A 103 14.89 4.37 -25.73
N LYS A 104 13.65 4.86 -25.76
CA LYS A 104 13.34 6.22 -25.28
C LYS A 104 13.49 6.27 -23.77
N LEU A 105 12.96 5.27 -23.08
CA LEU A 105 13.03 5.18 -21.62
C LEU A 105 14.47 4.97 -21.15
N CYS A 106 15.22 4.06 -21.79
CA CYS A 106 16.62 3.79 -21.43
C CYS A 106 17.61 4.89 -21.83
N ALA A 107 17.24 5.79 -22.75
CA ALA A 107 18.03 6.99 -23.02
C ALA A 107 18.00 7.99 -21.84
N ASN A 108 16.95 7.94 -21.01
CA ASN A 108 16.86 8.74 -19.80
C ASN A 108 17.63 8.08 -18.65
N LYS A 109 18.62 8.79 -18.08
CA LYS A 109 19.48 8.27 -17.00
C LYS A 109 18.71 7.91 -15.73
N ASN A 110 17.69 8.71 -15.36
CA ASN A 110 16.88 8.46 -14.18
C ASN A 110 16.04 7.19 -14.38
N ALA A 111 15.31 7.10 -15.50
CA ALA A 111 14.49 5.93 -15.78
C ALA A 111 15.33 4.65 -15.88
N LYS A 112 16.46 4.69 -16.59
CA LYS A 112 17.37 3.55 -16.68
C LYS A 112 17.86 3.10 -15.31
N GLY A 113 18.32 4.03 -14.47
CA GLY A 113 18.76 3.69 -13.11
C GLY A 113 17.64 3.11 -12.25
N GLY A 114 16.41 3.62 -12.36
CA GLY A 114 15.25 3.06 -11.67
C GLY A 114 14.88 1.64 -12.15
N LEU A 115 15.00 1.36 -13.45
CA LEU A 115 14.78 0.02 -14.00
C LEU A 115 15.87 -0.97 -13.52
N GLU A 116 17.14 -0.55 -13.48
CA GLU A 116 18.25 -1.37 -12.95
C GLU A 116 18.06 -1.67 -11.46
N ASP A 117 17.63 -0.68 -10.68
CA ASP A 117 17.24 -0.83 -9.28
C ASP A 117 16.11 -1.88 -9.14
N LEU A 118 15.07 -1.83 -10.00
CA LEU A 118 13.99 -2.81 -9.99
C LEU A 118 14.43 -4.22 -10.45
N PHE A 119 15.35 -4.37 -11.41
CA PHE A 119 15.88 -5.69 -11.76
C PHE A 119 16.56 -6.36 -10.57
N LEU A 120 17.34 -5.58 -9.82
CA LEU A 120 18.02 -6.08 -8.64
C LEU A 120 17.02 -6.43 -7.53
N LEU A 121 15.99 -5.60 -7.35
CA LEU A 121 14.89 -5.89 -6.43
C LEU A 121 14.17 -7.19 -6.79
N PHE A 122 13.76 -7.37 -8.05
CA PHE A 122 13.05 -8.55 -8.53
C PHE A 122 13.88 -9.82 -8.33
N LYS A 123 15.18 -9.76 -8.60
CA LYS A 123 16.11 -10.86 -8.32
C LYS A 123 16.12 -11.25 -6.84
N TYR A 124 16.11 -10.29 -5.93
CA TYR A 124 16.11 -10.58 -4.49
C TYR A 124 14.75 -11.09 -4.00
N LEU A 125 13.64 -10.56 -4.53
CA LEU A 125 12.30 -11.07 -4.22
C LEU A 125 12.06 -12.47 -4.79
N GLU A 126 12.72 -12.83 -5.89
CA GLU A 126 12.76 -14.20 -6.42
C GLU A 126 13.49 -15.15 -5.46
N VAL A 127 14.63 -14.72 -4.90
CA VAL A 127 15.37 -15.48 -3.88
C VAL A 127 14.58 -15.63 -2.57
N PHE A 128 13.79 -14.62 -2.19
CA PHE A 128 12.90 -14.70 -1.04
C PHE A 128 11.58 -15.45 -1.30
N GLU A 129 11.38 -15.98 -2.52
CA GLU A 129 10.20 -16.75 -2.91
C GLU A 129 8.88 -15.98 -2.72
N VAL A 130 8.91 -14.66 -2.97
CA VAL A 130 7.74 -13.76 -2.85
C VAL A 130 7.46 -12.94 -4.10
N LEU A 131 8.15 -13.24 -5.21
CA LEU A 131 8.02 -12.49 -6.47
C LEU A 131 6.62 -12.60 -7.08
N ASP A 132 5.92 -13.71 -6.86
CA ASP A 132 4.56 -13.97 -7.33
C ASP A 132 3.52 -13.01 -6.74
N MET A 133 3.81 -12.41 -5.57
CA MET A 133 2.96 -11.40 -4.95
C MET A 133 3.21 -9.99 -5.48
N ILE A 134 4.20 -9.79 -6.35
CA ILE A 134 4.63 -8.47 -6.83
C ILE A 134 4.00 -8.12 -8.16
N SER A 135 3.43 -6.92 -8.26
CA SER A 135 2.97 -6.31 -9.50
C SER A 135 3.77 -5.02 -9.74
N PHE A 136 4.61 -4.99 -10.77
CA PHE A 136 5.16 -3.74 -11.28
C PHE A 136 4.03 -2.93 -11.91
N ASP A 137 3.69 -1.77 -11.33
CA ASP A 137 2.54 -0.96 -11.72
C ASP A 137 2.96 0.51 -11.89
N LEU A 138 2.97 1.01 -13.13
CA LEU A 138 3.40 2.37 -13.44
C LEU A 138 2.37 3.43 -13.05
N SER A 139 1.16 3.02 -12.68
CA SER A 139 0.16 3.95 -12.15
C SER A 139 0.42 4.32 -10.68
N LEU A 140 1.29 3.58 -9.98
CA LEU A 140 1.60 3.83 -8.57
C LEU A 140 2.52 5.05 -8.45
N ALA A 141 1.95 6.20 -8.08
CA ALA A 141 2.65 7.49 -8.00
C ALA A 141 2.41 8.20 -6.65
N ARG A 142 2.67 7.49 -5.55
CA ARG A 142 2.47 7.97 -4.16
C ARG A 142 3.68 8.74 -3.61
N GLY A 143 3.45 9.56 -2.57
CA GLY A 143 4.50 10.10 -1.70
C GLY A 143 5.58 10.92 -2.40
N LEU A 144 5.15 11.70 -3.40
CA LEU A 144 6.00 12.46 -4.33
C LEU A 144 6.90 13.49 -3.65
N ASP A 145 6.55 13.88 -2.44
CA ASP A 145 7.27 14.89 -1.67
C ASP A 145 8.51 14.34 -0.97
N TYR A 146 8.59 13.02 -0.74
CA TYR A 146 9.65 12.44 0.09
C TYR A 146 10.28 11.14 -0.42
N TYR A 147 9.59 10.36 -1.27
CA TYR A 147 10.20 9.16 -1.85
C TYR A 147 11.24 9.51 -2.91
N THR A 148 12.41 8.87 -2.82
CA THR A 148 13.57 9.04 -3.71
C THR A 148 13.87 7.80 -4.54
N GLY A 149 13.30 6.65 -4.19
CA GLY A 149 13.59 5.36 -4.81
C GLY A 149 12.34 4.53 -5.10
N ILE A 150 12.36 3.27 -4.68
CA ILE A 150 11.20 2.38 -4.81
C ILE A 150 10.01 2.90 -3.99
N ILE A 151 8.81 2.61 -4.48
CA ILE A 151 7.53 2.90 -3.85
C ILE A 151 6.70 1.63 -3.97
N TYR A 152 6.00 1.25 -2.91
CA TYR A 152 5.17 0.05 -2.92
C TYR A 152 3.92 0.21 -2.06
N GLU A 153 2.89 -0.53 -2.45
CA GLU A 153 1.58 -0.48 -1.85
C GLU A 153 0.92 -1.86 -1.90
N ALA A 154 0.48 -2.37 -0.75
CA ALA A 154 -0.23 -3.62 -0.64
C ALA A 154 -1.75 -3.39 -0.79
N ILE A 155 -2.39 -4.14 -1.67
CA ILE A 155 -3.82 -4.08 -1.93
C ILE A 155 -4.44 -5.48 -1.84
N THR A 156 -5.66 -5.57 -1.33
CA THR A 156 -6.46 -6.80 -1.35
C THR A 156 -7.37 -6.85 -2.58
N GLU A 157 -7.97 -8.01 -2.87
CA GLU A 157 -8.97 -8.15 -3.94
C GLU A 157 -10.17 -7.19 -3.75
N HIS A 158 -10.52 -6.87 -2.50
CA HIS A 158 -11.59 -5.93 -2.14
C HIS A 158 -11.15 -4.45 -2.15
N SER A 159 -9.88 -4.17 -2.45
CA SER A 159 -9.31 -2.81 -2.47
C SER A 159 -9.45 -2.12 -3.83
N GLY A 160 -9.94 -2.82 -4.87
CA GLY A 160 -10.22 -2.25 -6.19
C GLY A 160 -11.66 -1.73 -6.30
N PRO A 161 -11.93 -0.75 -7.17
CA PRO A 161 -13.28 -0.23 -7.38
C PRO A 161 -14.26 -1.39 -7.69
N PRO A 162 -15.48 -1.37 -7.12
CA PRO A 162 -16.43 -2.46 -7.29
C PRO A 162 -16.65 -2.75 -8.77
N THR A 163 -16.46 -4.02 -9.14
CA THR A 163 -16.80 -4.54 -10.46
C THR A 163 -18.24 -5.01 -10.41
N LEU A 164 -19.08 -4.48 -11.30
CA LEU A 164 -20.42 -5.06 -11.52
C LEU A 164 -20.26 -6.42 -12.21
N GLU A 165 -21.27 -7.28 -12.10
CA GLU A 165 -21.30 -8.63 -12.70
C GLU A 165 -21.08 -8.65 -14.23
N ASP A 166 -21.12 -7.50 -14.92
CA ASP A 166 -20.82 -7.36 -16.35
C ASP A 166 -19.36 -6.96 -16.69
N GLY A 167 -18.50 -6.81 -15.67
CA GLY A 167 -17.09 -6.40 -15.85
C GLY A 167 -16.86 -4.90 -15.98
N THR A 168 -17.90 -4.06 -15.88
CA THR A 168 -17.79 -2.60 -15.91
C THR A 168 -17.36 -2.06 -14.54
N LYS A 169 -16.27 -1.27 -14.52
CA LYS A 169 -15.79 -0.58 -13.31
C LYS A 169 -16.67 0.62 -13.00
N VAL A 170 -17.26 0.68 -11.81
CA VAL A 170 -18.06 1.84 -11.38
C VAL A 170 -17.22 2.75 -10.50
N ALA A 171 -17.05 4.01 -10.91
CA ALA A 171 -16.50 5.04 -10.04
C ALA A 171 -17.55 5.41 -8.97
N ARG A 172 -17.23 5.20 -7.68
CA ARG A 172 -18.12 5.61 -6.58
C ARG A 172 -17.94 7.11 -6.33
N LYS A 173 -18.99 7.91 -6.56
CA LYS A 173 -19.04 9.32 -6.13
C LYS A 173 -18.97 9.37 -4.60
N LEU A 174 -17.90 9.97 -4.06
CA LEU A 174 -17.78 10.27 -2.64
C LEU A 174 -18.86 11.31 -2.27
N LYS A 175 -19.70 10.99 -1.27
CA LYS A 175 -20.45 12.02 -0.54
C LYS A 175 -19.45 12.75 0.36
N LYS A 176 -19.43 14.06 0.23
CA LYS A 176 -18.74 14.99 1.14
C LYS A 176 -19.70 15.24 2.32
N ASP A 177 -19.16 15.24 3.54
CA ASP A 177 -19.81 15.55 4.83
C ASP A 177 -20.49 14.40 5.57
N SER A 178 -19.69 13.67 6.36
CA SER A 178 -20.05 13.20 7.71
C SER A 178 -18.79 12.72 8.43
N ASP A 179 -18.51 13.23 9.65
CA ASP A 179 -17.47 12.74 10.58
C ASP A 179 -17.82 11.36 11.18
N GLU A 180 -18.69 10.59 10.52
CA GLU A 180 -19.06 9.22 10.89
C GLU A 180 -18.38 8.22 9.95
N PHE A 181 -17.67 7.26 10.55
CA PHE A 181 -16.95 6.19 9.88
C PHE A 181 -17.94 5.22 9.24
N ASP A 182 -18.00 5.17 7.92
CA ASP A 182 -18.85 4.21 7.18
C ASP A 182 -18.12 2.86 7.06
N GLU A 183 -18.38 1.97 8.02
CA GLU A 183 -17.89 0.57 8.08
C GLU A 183 -18.18 -0.25 6.80
N THR A 184 -19.03 0.25 5.89
CA THR A 184 -19.41 -0.44 4.65
C THR A 184 -18.57 -0.05 3.42
N THR A 185 -17.59 0.85 3.55
CA THR A 185 -16.73 1.30 2.43
C THR A 185 -15.43 0.50 2.26
N ILE A 186 -15.50 -0.83 2.33
CA ILE A 186 -14.38 -1.73 1.97
C ILE A 186 -14.35 -1.94 0.44
N GLY A 187 -14.04 -0.87 -0.29
CA GLY A 187 -13.99 -0.93 -1.75
C GLY A 187 -12.81 -0.23 -2.39
N VAL A 188 -12.02 0.53 -1.63
CA VAL A 188 -10.87 1.25 -2.19
C VAL A 188 -9.84 1.52 -1.09
N GLY A 189 -8.63 0.97 -1.24
CA GLY A 189 -7.45 1.49 -0.55
C GLY A 189 -6.50 0.44 0.00
N SER A 190 -5.25 0.83 0.14
CA SER A 190 -4.16 -0.04 0.56
C SER A 190 -4.18 -0.43 2.04
N ILE A 191 -3.68 -1.62 2.31
CA ILE A 191 -3.52 -2.19 3.65
C ILE A 191 -2.11 -1.99 4.20
N ALA A 192 -1.14 -1.70 3.33
CA ALA A 192 0.20 -1.27 3.71
C ALA A 192 0.80 -0.44 2.58
N ALA A 193 1.74 0.45 2.90
CA ALA A 193 2.47 1.23 1.91
C ALA A 193 3.87 1.57 2.44
N GLY A 194 4.80 1.78 1.52
CA GLY A 194 6.17 2.11 1.88
C GLY A 194 7.01 2.52 0.68
N GLY A 195 8.29 2.73 0.94
CA GLY A 195 9.24 3.14 -0.08
C GLY A 195 10.56 3.63 0.50
N ARG A 196 11.45 4.06 -0.40
CA ARG A 196 12.77 4.61 -0.08
C ARG A 196 12.74 6.14 -0.07
N TYR A 197 13.28 6.76 0.97
CA TYR A 197 13.23 8.21 1.24
C TYR A 197 14.55 8.74 1.83
N ASP A 198 15.59 8.79 1.00
CA ASP A 198 16.98 9.02 1.48
C ASP A 198 17.26 10.44 2.00
N LYS A 199 16.37 11.40 1.70
CA LYS A 199 16.55 12.83 2.01
C LYS A 199 15.74 13.33 3.20
N LEU A 200 14.79 12.53 3.68
CA LEU A 200 13.83 13.00 4.69
C LEU A 200 14.52 13.30 6.03
N VAL A 201 15.34 12.36 6.51
CA VAL A 201 16.03 12.52 7.81
C VAL A 201 17.02 13.68 7.77
N GLY A 202 17.78 13.83 6.68
CA GLY A 202 18.69 14.98 6.51
C GLY A 202 17.96 16.32 6.59
N THR A 203 16.79 16.41 5.94
CA THR A 203 15.91 17.59 5.98
C THR A 203 15.42 17.89 7.40
N LEU A 204 14.97 16.88 8.15
CA LEU A 204 14.46 17.03 9.51
C LEU A 204 15.53 17.42 10.54
N VAL A 205 16.77 16.96 10.35
CA VAL A 205 17.91 17.26 11.25
C VAL A 205 18.62 18.57 10.85
N GLY A 206 18.13 19.27 9.81
CA GLY A 206 18.71 20.54 9.34
C GLY A 206 20.07 20.36 8.66
N ARG A 207 20.41 19.16 8.19
CA ARG A 207 21.66 18.85 7.50
C ARG A 207 21.38 18.57 6.03
N THR A 208 21.44 19.61 5.21
CA THR A 208 21.16 19.52 3.76
C THR A 208 22.24 18.78 2.97
N ASN A 209 23.44 18.61 3.53
CA ASN A 209 24.58 17.95 2.87
C ASN A 209 24.89 16.54 3.40
N SER A 210 24.00 15.94 4.19
CA SER A 210 24.16 14.56 4.64
C SER A 210 22.87 13.79 4.40
N ASP A 211 22.78 13.13 3.25
CA ASP A 211 21.74 12.15 2.96
C ASP A 211 21.89 10.98 3.93
N ILE A 212 20.79 10.57 4.55
CA ILE A 212 20.72 9.39 5.43
C ILE A 212 19.73 8.43 4.77
N PRO A 213 20.24 7.47 3.97
CA PRO A 213 19.39 6.56 3.21
C PRO A 213 18.43 5.78 4.13
N CYS A 214 17.16 5.80 3.78
CA CYS A 214 16.10 5.17 4.57
C CYS A 214 15.12 4.46 3.65
N VAL A 215 14.63 3.30 4.10
CA VAL A 215 13.53 2.57 3.49
C VAL A 215 12.66 2.01 4.60
N GLY A 216 11.36 2.00 4.40
CA GLY A 216 10.43 1.56 5.43
C GLY A 216 9.04 1.30 4.89
N VAL A 217 8.23 0.65 5.71
CA VAL A 217 6.85 0.29 5.44
C VAL A 217 5.96 0.70 6.61
N SER A 218 4.71 1.03 6.31
CA SER A 218 3.65 1.27 7.28
C SER A 218 2.49 0.34 6.96
N ILE A 219 1.95 -0.33 7.99
CA ILE A 219 0.77 -1.18 7.91
C ILE A 219 -0.44 -0.38 8.38
N GLY A 220 -1.47 -0.32 7.54
CA GLY A 220 -2.75 0.32 7.86
C GLY A 220 -3.59 -0.58 8.76
N VAL A 221 -3.25 -0.62 10.05
CA VAL A 221 -3.87 -1.51 11.05
C VAL A 221 -5.38 -1.37 11.13
N GLU A 222 -5.93 -0.16 10.96
CA GLU A 222 -7.38 0.07 10.97
C GLU A 222 -8.09 -0.76 9.89
N ARG A 223 -7.56 -0.76 8.66
CA ARG A 223 -8.14 -1.52 7.54
C ARG A 223 -7.94 -3.02 7.72
N VAL A 224 -6.79 -3.42 8.26
CA VAL A 224 -6.54 -4.82 8.64
C VAL A 224 -7.59 -5.27 9.66
N PHE A 225 -7.85 -4.49 10.71
CA PHE A 225 -8.88 -4.81 11.70
C PHE A 225 -10.28 -4.93 11.08
N SER A 226 -10.67 -4.01 10.19
CA SER A 226 -11.97 -4.10 9.50
C SER A 226 -12.12 -5.40 8.69
N ILE A 227 -11.06 -5.83 8.00
CA ILE A 227 -11.06 -7.09 7.24
C ILE A 227 -11.19 -8.29 8.20
N LEU A 228 -10.45 -8.28 9.31
CA LEU A 228 -10.49 -9.37 10.29
C LEU A 228 -11.84 -9.47 10.99
N LEU A 229 -12.47 -8.34 11.35
CA LEU A 229 -13.81 -8.32 11.96
C LEU A 229 -14.91 -8.84 11.04
N GLN A 230 -14.74 -8.75 9.72
CA GLN A 230 -15.68 -9.38 8.79
C GLN A 230 -15.47 -10.90 8.69
N LYS A 231 -14.22 -11.34 8.86
CA LYS A 231 -13.86 -12.76 8.84
C LYS A 231 -14.30 -13.48 10.11
N TYR A 232 -14.09 -12.85 11.26
CA TYR A 232 -14.41 -13.41 12.58
C TYR A 232 -15.72 -12.83 13.09
N LYS A 233 -16.70 -13.68 13.41
CA LYS A 233 -17.91 -13.18 14.06
C LYS A 233 -17.55 -12.67 15.46
N PRO A 234 -18.10 -11.52 15.91
CA PRO A 234 -17.83 -10.99 17.26
C PRO A 234 -18.10 -12.01 18.37
N GLU A 235 -19.10 -12.87 18.17
CA GLU A 235 -19.52 -13.95 19.06
C GLU A 235 -18.42 -15.00 19.32
N GLN A 236 -17.43 -15.10 18.45
CA GLN A 236 -16.32 -16.04 18.55
C GLN A 236 -15.11 -15.47 19.29
N VAL A 237 -15.11 -14.16 19.57
CA VAL A 237 -14.01 -13.46 20.24
C VAL A 237 -14.40 -13.24 21.70
N LYS A 238 -13.71 -13.92 22.61
CA LYS A 238 -13.90 -13.65 24.05
C LYS A 238 -13.44 -12.22 24.36
N ALA A 239 -14.26 -11.47 25.08
CA ALA A 239 -13.92 -10.12 25.55
C ALA A 239 -12.96 -10.11 26.75
N ASN A 240 -12.71 -11.27 27.36
CA ASN A 240 -11.84 -11.43 28.51
C ASN A 240 -11.13 -12.78 28.46
N GLU A 241 -10.12 -12.92 29.32
CA GLU A 241 -9.33 -14.14 29.48
C GLU A 241 -9.84 -15.02 30.62
N VAL A 242 -11.08 -14.80 31.11
CA VAL A 242 -11.63 -15.58 32.23
C VAL A 242 -11.75 -17.05 31.83
N GLU A 243 -11.11 -17.89 32.63
CA GLU A 243 -11.04 -19.33 32.45
C GLU A 243 -12.18 -20.02 33.20
N VAL A 244 -12.47 -19.56 34.42
CA VAL A 244 -13.45 -20.18 35.33
C VAL A 244 -14.30 -19.12 36.02
N TYR A 245 -15.60 -19.37 36.15
CA TYR A 245 -16.50 -18.55 36.95
C TYR A 245 -16.93 -19.32 38.22
N VAL A 246 -16.58 -18.81 39.40
CA VAL A 246 -16.86 -19.48 40.69
C VAL A 246 -18.31 -19.22 41.11
N ILE A 247 -19.13 -20.26 41.08
CA ILE A 247 -20.53 -20.22 41.51
C ILE A 247 -20.79 -21.09 42.73
N ALA A 248 -21.82 -20.76 43.48
CA ALA A 248 -22.40 -21.63 44.50
C ALA A 248 -23.92 -21.62 44.36
N VAL A 249 -24.56 -22.75 44.63
CA VAL A 249 -26.03 -22.89 44.58
C VAL A 249 -26.58 -22.81 46.00
N GLY A 250 -27.42 -21.81 46.28
CA GLY A 250 -27.97 -21.53 47.60
C GLY A 250 -27.34 -20.32 48.30
N ASP A 251 -27.90 -19.94 49.44
CA ASP A 251 -27.49 -18.75 50.21
C ASP A 251 -26.37 -19.06 51.22
N GLY A 252 -25.66 -18.02 51.66
CA GLY A 252 -24.68 -18.11 52.76
C GLY A 252 -23.25 -18.53 52.38
N LEU A 253 -22.98 -18.89 51.12
CA LEU A 253 -21.68 -19.41 50.67
C LEU A 253 -20.71 -18.35 50.11
N MET A 254 -20.88 -17.08 50.48
CA MET A 254 -20.04 -16.00 49.94
C MET A 254 -18.58 -16.14 50.35
N GLU A 255 -18.31 -16.41 51.63
CA GLU A 255 -16.94 -16.55 52.14
C GLU A 255 -16.21 -17.73 51.50
N ASP A 256 -16.89 -18.85 51.28
CA ASP A 256 -16.26 -20.02 50.66
C ASP A 256 -15.95 -19.79 49.19
N ARG A 257 -16.82 -19.09 48.44
CA ARG A 257 -16.49 -18.64 47.08
C ARG A 257 -15.27 -17.73 47.08
N MET A 258 -15.16 -16.79 48.02
CA MET A 258 -14.00 -15.90 48.12
C MET A 258 -12.70 -16.66 48.42
N LYS A 259 -12.74 -17.69 49.28
CA LYS A 259 -11.58 -18.56 49.54
C LYS A 259 -11.15 -19.30 48.28
N VAL A 260 -12.09 -19.90 47.57
CA VAL A 260 -11.81 -20.58 46.29
C VAL A 260 -11.25 -19.59 45.26
N CYS A 261 -11.82 -18.38 45.15
CA CYS A 261 -11.28 -17.34 44.28
C CYS A 261 -9.82 -16.99 44.63
N ALA A 262 -9.52 -16.83 45.92
CA ALA A 262 -8.17 -16.53 46.39
C ALA A 262 -7.19 -17.67 46.08
N GLU A 263 -7.60 -18.93 46.26
CA GLU A 263 -6.79 -20.10 45.89
C GLU A 263 -6.49 -20.13 44.38
N LEU A 264 -7.50 -19.88 43.54
CA LEU A 264 -7.36 -19.84 42.08
C LEU A 264 -6.46 -18.69 41.61
N TRP A 265 -6.63 -17.47 42.15
CA TRP A 265 -5.73 -16.34 41.85
C TRP A 265 -4.29 -16.62 42.31
N ASN A 266 -4.09 -17.20 43.48
CA ASN A 266 -2.75 -17.57 43.97
C ASN A 266 -2.08 -18.66 43.11
N ALA A 267 -2.87 -19.48 42.42
CA ALA A 267 -2.40 -20.47 41.45
C ALA A 267 -2.20 -19.90 40.04
N GLY A 268 -2.49 -18.60 39.82
CA GLY A 268 -2.34 -17.93 38.53
C GLY A 268 -3.51 -18.15 37.54
N ILE A 269 -4.66 -18.63 38.01
CA ILE A 269 -5.85 -18.84 37.19
C ILE A 269 -6.66 -17.53 37.11
N ILE A 270 -7.11 -17.17 35.91
CA ILE A 270 -7.92 -15.97 35.67
C ILE A 270 -9.41 -16.31 35.86
N ILE A 271 -10.01 -15.75 36.91
CA ILE A 271 -11.41 -15.91 37.29
C ILE A 271 -12.18 -14.58 37.28
#